data_AF-A0A2I4EMB8-F1
#
_entry.id   AF-A0A2I4EMB8-F1
#
_cell.length_a   1.000
_cell.length_b   1.000
_cell.length_c   1.000
_cell.angle_alpha   90.00
_cell.angle_beta   90.00
_cell.angle_gamma   90.00
#
_symmetry.space_group_name_H-M   'P 1'
#
loop_
_entity.id
_entity.type
_entity.pdbx_description
1 polymer ?
#
loop_
_entity_poly.entity_id
_entity_poly.type
_entity_poly.pdbx_seq_one_letter_code
_entity_poly.pdbx_strand_id
1 'polypeptide(L)'
;MAWMQRTKSFVLREGEIQAALGVLSWWDEIDESEQWQRGIYYTLCACYASVSLVALVQLVRIQLRVPEYGWTTQKLFHLMNFIVNGLRALLFALYQSVFLIKPQVLEMVLMDLPGLLFFSTYTLLVLFWAEIYHQARSLPIDKLRPTYFASNGFMYFTQVFIWIFIRLSRSPVSVKAAKLFFSVMSFSVALGFLIYGGRLFFMLRRFPIESRGRQKKLYEVGCVTGICCACFLIRCFVLALATVYKDADIDVLDHPILNLIYYMLVEIVPSALVLFILRKLPPKRVSDHYQPIS
;
A
#
# COMPACT_ATOMS: atom_id res chain seq x y z
N MET A 1 -25.21 36.68 32.27
CA MET A 1 -24.64 35.35 31.94
C MET A 1 -24.30 35.18 30.46
N ALA A 2 -25.17 35.58 29.52
CA ALA A 2 -24.92 35.44 28.06
C ALA A 2 -23.69 36.20 27.52
N TRP A 3 -23.37 37.38 28.07
CA TRP A 3 -22.22 38.19 27.62
C TRP A 3 -20.86 37.54 27.95
N MET A 4 -20.76 36.88 29.11
CA MET A 4 -19.59 36.11 29.55
C MET A 4 -19.37 34.83 28.73
N GLN A 5 -20.44 34.19 28.25
CA GLN A 5 -20.34 33.04 27.36
C GLN A 5 -19.83 33.46 25.96
N ARG A 6 -20.27 34.63 25.46
CA ARG A 6 -19.86 35.15 24.16
C ARG A 6 -18.39 35.60 24.13
N THR A 7 -17.89 36.18 25.22
CA THR A 7 -16.47 36.54 25.35
C THR A 7 -15.60 35.29 25.49
N LYS A 8 -16.03 34.28 26.25
CA LYS A 8 -15.32 32.99 26.31
C LYS A 8 -15.24 32.29 24.96
N SER A 9 -16.33 32.25 24.18
CA SER A 9 -16.32 31.64 22.84
C SER A 9 -15.41 32.38 21.86
N PHE A 10 -15.33 33.70 21.98
CA PHE A 10 -14.46 34.52 21.14
C PHE A 10 -12.98 34.31 21.47
N VAL A 11 -12.61 34.31 22.75
CA VAL A 11 -11.23 34.04 23.20
C VAL A 11 -10.78 32.62 22.85
N LEU A 12 -11.67 31.63 22.98
CA LEU A 12 -11.37 30.26 22.53
C LEU A 12 -11.07 30.20 21.03
N ARG A 13 -11.87 30.92 20.22
CA ARG A 13 -11.69 30.97 18.77
C ARG A 13 -10.42 31.71 18.36
N GLU A 14 -10.05 32.79 19.04
CA GLU A 14 -8.77 33.48 18.83
C GLU A 14 -7.58 32.58 19.19
N GLY A 15 -7.66 31.85 20.31
CA GLY A 15 -6.63 30.89 20.70
C GLY A 15 -6.47 29.75 19.69
N GLU A 16 -7.56 29.24 19.13
CA GLU A 16 -7.54 28.22 18.06
C GLU A 16 -6.91 28.76 16.77
N ILE A 17 -7.23 29.99 16.37
CA ILE A 17 -6.66 30.63 15.18
C ILE A 17 -5.16 30.85 15.37
N GLN A 18 -4.74 31.32 16.54
CA GLN A 18 -3.35 31.61 16.84
C GLN A 18 -2.52 30.31 16.96
N ALA A 19 -3.11 29.25 17.51
CA ALA A 19 -2.52 27.92 17.48
C ALA A 19 -2.41 27.38 16.04
N ALA A 20 -3.44 27.54 15.21
CA ALA A 20 -3.41 27.11 13.81
C ALA A 20 -2.35 27.88 12.99
N LEU A 21 -2.24 29.20 13.19
CA LEU A 21 -1.19 30.03 12.59
C LEU A 21 0.21 29.64 13.07
N GLY A 22 0.35 29.28 14.35
CA GLY A 22 1.59 28.74 14.91
C GLY A 22 1.98 27.39 14.29
N VAL A 23 1.02 26.50 14.07
CA VAL A 23 1.25 25.21 13.40
C VAL A 23 1.62 25.40 11.94
N LEU A 24 0.98 26.33 11.22
CA LEU A 24 1.28 26.64 9.82
C LEU A 24 2.69 27.22 9.67
N SER A 25 3.06 28.21 10.49
CA SER A 25 4.41 28.81 10.45
C SER A 25 5.52 27.80 10.77
N TRP A 26 5.32 26.91 11.75
CA TRP A 26 6.27 25.83 12.05
C TRP A 26 6.37 24.82 10.90
N TRP A 27 5.27 24.53 10.22
CA TRP A 27 5.25 23.67 9.04
C TRP A 27 6.08 24.26 7.89
N ASP A 28 5.87 25.55 7.60
CA ASP A 28 6.59 26.27 6.54
C ASP A 28 8.11 26.29 6.81
N GLU A 29 8.53 26.52 8.05
CA GLU A 29 9.95 26.50 8.45
C GLU A 29 10.63 25.14 8.21
N ILE A 30 9.91 24.04 8.37
CA ILE A 30 10.45 22.70 8.15
C ILE A 30 10.50 22.36 6.67
N ASP A 31 9.45 22.72 5.91
CA ASP A 31 9.39 22.47 4.47
C ASP A 31 10.53 23.20 3.74
N GLU A 32 10.92 24.40 4.18
CA GLU A 32 12.05 25.16 3.64
C GLU A 32 13.44 24.63 4.07
N SER A 33 13.53 23.75 5.07
CA SER A 33 14.81 23.32 5.64
C SER A 33 15.40 22.07 4.95
N GLU A 34 16.53 22.23 4.24
CA GLU A 34 17.25 21.11 3.60
C GLU A 34 17.65 19.99 4.57
N GLN A 35 17.99 20.34 5.82
CA GLN A 35 18.40 19.35 6.82
C GLN A 35 17.22 18.47 7.24
N TRP A 36 16.03 19.04 7.41
CA TRP A 36 14.82 18.29 7.72
C TRP A 36 14.37 17.45 6.54
N GLN A 37 14.37 17.99 5.33
CA GLN A 37 14.11 17.23 4.10
C GLN A 37 14.98 15.98 4.03
N ARG A 38 16.30 16.15 4.20
CA ARG A 38 17.26 15.04 4.22
C ARG A 38 16.93 14.02 5.31
N GLY A 39 16.66 14.47 6.54
CA GLY A 39 16.30 13.61 7.66
C GLY A 39 15.05 12.78 7.38
N ILE A 40 14.03 13.39 6.77
CA ILE A 40 12.76 12.74 6.41
C ILE A 40 12.96 11.67 5.34
N TYR A 41 13.66 11.97 4.24
CA TYR A 41 13.88 10.98 3.17
C TYR A 41 14.73 9.79 3.64
N TYR A 42 15.76 10.00 4.47
CA TYR A 42 16.50 8.89 5.07
C TYR A 42 15.67 8.09 6.08
N THR A 43 14.77 8.75 6.80
CA THR A 43 13.81 8.05 7.69
C THR A 43 12.87 7.16 6.89
N LEU A 44 12.29 7.68 5.80
CA LEU A 44 11.48 6.90 4.86
C LEU A 44 12.27 5.71 4.30
N CYS A 45 13.50 5.95 3.83
CA CYS A 45 14.40 4.90 3.36
C CYS A 45 14.58 3.79 4.40
N ALA A 46 14.92 4.14 5.65
CA ALA A 46 15.12 3.19 6.74
C ALA A 46 13.84 2.38 7.05
N CYS A 47 12.69 3.03 7.06
CA CYS A 47 11.39 2.38 7.25
C CYS A 47 11.09 1.37 6.14
N TYR A 48 11.21 1.77 4.87
CA TYR A 48 10.99 0.86 3.73
C TYR A 48 12.00 -0.29 3.70
N ALA A 49 13.27 -0.01 3.98
CA ALA A 49 14.31 -1.04 4.06
C ALA A 49 13.99 -2.06 5.16
N SER A 50 13.48 -1.61 6.30
CA SER A 50 13.05 -2.48 7.40
C SER A 50 11.89 -3.40 6.97
N VAL A 51 10.86 -2.84 6.31
CA VAL A 51 9.73 -3.65 5.80
C VAL A 51 10.20 -4.66 4.74
N SER A 52 11.07 -4.22 3.82
CA SER A 52 11.67 -5.08 2.79
C SER A 52 12.45 -6.25 3.42
N LEU A 53 13.29 -5.97 4.41
CA LEU A 53 14.04 -6.99 5.15
C LEU A 53 13.12 -7.99 5.86
N VAL A 54 12.07 -7.51 6.53
CA VAL A 54 11.08 -8.39 7.18
C VAL A 54 10.41 -9.30 6.16
N ALA A 55 10.01 -8.78 5.00
CA ALA A 55 9.41 -9.57 3.93
C ALA A 55 10.37 -10.65 3.41
N LEU A 56 11.64 -10.32 3.22
CA LEU A 56 12.67 -11.27 2.80
C LEU A 56 12.91 -12.37 3.84
N VAL A 57 13.04 -12.01 5.12
CA VAL A 57 13.20 -12.97 6.21
C VAL A 57 11.99 -13.92 6.27
N GLN A 58 10.78 -13.39 6.12
CA GLN A 58 9.57 -14.21 6.06
C GLN A 58 9.57 -15.16 4.86
N LEU A 59 9.95 -14.69 3.67
CA LEU A 59 10.09 -15.52 2.47
C LEU A 59 11.09 -16.67 2.67
N VAL A 60 12.30 -16.37 3.15
CA VAL A 60 13.34 -17.36 3.41
C VAL A 60 12.86 -18.39 4.44
N ARG A 61 12.23 -17.94 5.53
CA ARG A 61 11.66 -18.84 6.54
C ARG A 61 10.60 -19.77 5.97
N ILE A 62 9.74 -19.29 5.08
CA ILE A 62 8.72 -20.13 4.42
C ILE A 62 9.40 -21.14 3.47
N GLN A 63 10.36 -20.70 2.67
CA GLN A 63 11.08 -21.57 1.74
C GLN A 63 11.83 -22.71 2.46
N LEU A 64 12.49 -22.41 3.58
CA LEU A 64 13.19 -23.41 4.38
C LEU A 64 12.23 -24.32 5.18
N ARG A 65 11.04 -23.82 5.55
CA ARG A 65 10.06 -24.60 6.32
C ARG A 65 9.36 -25.66 5.48
N VAL A 66 9.06 -25.33 4.22
CA VAL A 66 8.30 -26.15 3.27
C VAL A 66 8.89 -26.05 1.85
N PRO A 67 10.08 -26.65 1.61
CA PRO A 67 10.73 -26.60 0.31
C PRO A 67 9.97 -27.40 -0.77
N GLU A 68 9.17 -28.39 -0.38
CA GLU A 68 8.46 -29.29 -1.30
C GLU A 68 7.30 -28.57 -2.00
N TYR A 69 6.69 -27.60 -1.34
CA TYR A 69 5.61 -26.77 -1.87
C TYR A 69 6.20 -25.60 -2.66
N GLY A 70 6.74 -25.87 -3.87
CA GLY A 70 7.43 -24.96 -4.81
C GLY A 70 7.19 -23.45 -4.66
N TRP A 71 6.64 -22.78 -5.67
CA TRP A 71 6.30 -21.35 -5.58
C TRP A 71 4.80 -21.17 -5.34
N THR A 72 4.44 -20.72 -4.13
CA THR A 72 3.04 -20.46 -3.74
C THR A 72 2.71 -18.97 -3.83
N THR A 73 1.41 -18.64 -3.92
CA THR A 73 0.92 -17.25 -3.88
C THR A 73 1.42 -16.49 -2.66
N GLN A 74 1.57 -17.17 -1.51
CA GLN A 74 2.14 -16.57 -0.29
C GLN A 74 3.62 -16.21 -0.47
N LYS A 75 4.46 -17.13 -0.98
CA LYS A 75 5.88 -16.85 -1.25
C LYS A 75 6.02 -15.69 -2.24
N LEU A 76 5.19 -15.68 -3.28
CA LEU A 76 5.17 -14.59 -4.27
C LEU A 76 4.77 -13.26 -3.62
N PHE A 77 3.77 -13.23 -2.74
CA PHE A 77 3.38 -12.01 -2.02
C PHE A 77 4.52 -11.43 -1.17
N HIS A 78 5.28 -12.26 -0.46
CA HIS A 78 6.44 -11.81 0.30
C HIS A 78 7.58 -11.34 -0.62
N LEU A 79 7.82 -12.03 -1.73
CA LEU A 79 8.81 -11.61 -2.74
C LEU A 79 8.46 -10.24 -3.33
N MET A 80 7.20 -10.03 -3.72
CA MET A 80 6.77 -8.75 -4.27
C MET A 80 6.86 -7.63 -3.24
N ASN A 81 6.52 -7.90 -1.96
CA ASN A 81 6.73 -6.94 -0.87
C ASN A 81 8.22 -6.61 -0.67
N PHE A 82 9.12 -7.60 -0.72
CA PHE A 82 10.56 -7.36 -0.67
C PHE A 82 11.01 -6.42 -1.80
N ILE A 83 10.58 -6.70 -3.04
CA ILE A 83 10.94 -5.92 -4.23
C ILE A 83 10.38 -4.50 -4.15
N VAL A 84 9.08 -4.32 -3.91
CA VAL A 84 8.45 -2.99 -3.93
C VAL A 84 8.98 -2.09 -2.82
N ASN A 85 9.11 -2.61 -1.58
CA ASN A 85 9.64 -1.84 -0.47
C ASN A 85 11.15 -1.60 -0.63
N GLY A 86 11.89 -2.58 -1.17
CA GLY A 86 13.32 -2.42 -1.46
C GLY A 86 13.58 -1.35 -2.52
N LEU A 87 12.77 -1.33 -3.59
CA LEU A 87 12.83 -0.31 -4.63
C LEU A 87 12.51 1.08 -4.06
N ARG A 88 11.44 1.23 -3.27
CA ARG A 88 11.13 2.50 -2.56
C ARG A 88 12.30 2.93 -1.68
N ALA A 89 12.87 2.03 -0.89
CA ALA A 89 14.01 2.32 -0.02
C ALA A 89 15.21 2.84 -0.82
N LEU A 90 15.51 2.22 -1.96
CA LEU A 90 16.59 2.64 -2.84
C LEU A 90 16.34 4.02 -3.45
N LEU A 91 15.12 4.29 -3.92
CA LEU A 91 14.73 5.58 -4.47
C LEU A 91 14.87 6.70 -3.43
N PHE A 92 14.42 6.47 -2.20
CA PHE A 92 14.61 7.43 -1.11
C PHE A 92 16.07 7.56 -0.66
N ALA A 93 16.87 6.49 -0.72
CA ALA A 93 18.31 6.58 -0.43
C ALA A 93 19.05 7.44 -1.47
N LEU A 94 18.61 7.35 -2.73
CA LEU A 94 19.20 8.03 -3.88
C LEU A 94 18.40 9.27 -4.29
N TYR A 95 17.54 9.81 -3.42
CA TYR A 95 16.56 10.83 -3.79
C TYR A 95 17.22 12.01 -4.53
N GLN A 96 18.30 12.58 -3.98
CA GLN A 96 19.04 13.67 -4.62
C GLN A 96 19.50 13.32 -6.04
N SER A 97 20.02 12.11 -6.23
CA SER A 97 20.45 11.65 -7.54
C SER A 97 19.27 11.43 -8.49
N VAL A 98 18.15 10.87 -8.01
CA VAL A 98 16.94 10.59 -8.80
C VAL A 98 16.33 11.89 -9.33
N PHE A 99 16.25 12.93 -8.50
CA PHE A 99 15.71 14.24 -8.89
C PHE A 99 16.67 15.06 -9.77
N LEU A 100 17.95 14.70 -9.84
CA LEU A 100 18.91 15.31 -10.77
C LEU A 100 18.95 14.61 -12.14
N ILE A 101 18.20 13.53 -12.34
CA ILE A 101 18.18 12.78 -13.61
C ILE A 101 17.53 13.62 -14.71
N LYS A 102 18.32 13.97 -15.72
CA LYS A 102 17.79 14.33 -17.04
C LYS A 102 17.74 13.06 -17.89
N PRO A 103 16.57 12.65 -18.44
CA PRO A 103 15.33 13.40 -18.65
C PRO A 103 14.24 13.20 -17.57
N GLN A 104 13.36 14.21 -17.39
CA GLN A 104 12.21 14.23 -16.45
C GLN A 104 11.29 12.99 -16.53
N VAL A 105 11.18 12.36 -17.70
CA VAL A 105 10.34 11.15 -17.87
C VAL A 105 10.95 9.97 -17.11
N LEU A 106 12.29 9.88 -17.02
CA LEU A 106 12.95 8.80 -16.31
C LEU A 106 12.75 8.94 -14.80
N GLU A 107 12.75 10.16 -14.27
CA GLU A 107 12.36 10.47 -12.90
C GLU A 107 10.92 10.01 -12.62
N MET A 108 9.95 10.40 -13.46
CA MET A 108 8.55 9.97 -13.31
C MET A 108 8.40 8.44 -13.34
N VAL A 109 9.07 7.76 -14.29
CA VAL A 109 9.06 6.30 -14.37
C VAL A 109 9.59 5.67 -13.08
N LEU A 110 10.69 6.19 -12.55
CA LEU A 110 11.28 5.70 -11.31
C LEU A 110 10.35 5.91 -10.10
N MET A 111 9.64 7.02 -10.04
CA MET A 111 8.70 7.34 -8.94
C MET A 111 7.37 6.58 -9.04
N ASP A 112 6.87 6.34 -10.25
CA ASP A 112 5.61 5.63 -10.53
C ASP A 112 5.74 4.11 -10.41
N LEU A 113 6.91 3.54 -10.77
CA LEU A 113 7.12 2.09 -10.83
C LEU A 113 6.84 1.37 -9.50
N PRO A 114 7.30 1.86 -8.32
CA PRO A 114 6.90 1.27 -7.05
C PRO A 114 5.38 1.30 -6.81
N GLY A 115 4.68 2.34 -7.29
CA GLY A 115 3.22 2.42 -7.21
C GLY A 115 2.54 1.31 -8.03
N LEU A 116 3.04 1.02 -9.24
CA LEU A 116 2.55 -0.10 -10.05
C LEU A 116 2.83 -1.46 -9.39
N LEU A 117 4.04 -1.65 -8.85
CA LEU A 117 4.40 -2.87 -8.14
C LEU A 117 3.56 -3.06 -6.88
N PHE A 118 3.24 -1.98 -6.18
CA PHE A 118 2.35 -1.98 -5.02
C PHE A 118 0.94 -2.44 -5.43
N PHE A 119 0.40 -1.90 -6.52
CA PHE A 119 -0.86 -2.39 -7.11
C PHE A 119 -0.80 -3.90 -7.41
N SER A 120 0.24 -4.39 -8.08
CA SER A 120 0.40 -5.81 -8.41
C SER A 120 0.50 -6.70 -7.18
N THR A 121 1.17 -6.21 -6.13
CA THR A 121 1.37 -6.92 -4.86
C THR A 121 0.04 -7.10 -4.13
N TYR A 122 -0.76 -6.05 -4.04
CA TYR A 122 -2.02 -6.09 -3.29
C TYR A 122 -3.18 -6.68 -4.10
N THR A 123 -3.17 -6.57 -5.42
CA THR A 123 -4.10 -7.36 -6.26
C THR A 123 -3.79 -8.86 -6.23
N LEU A 124 -2.54 -9.26 -5.99
CA LEU A 124 -2.19 -10.67 -5.75
C LEU A 124 -2.82 -11.16 -4.44
N LEU A 125 -2.88 -10.31 -3.41
CA LEU A 125 -3.55 -10.65 -2.16
C LEU A 125 -5.08 -10.74 -2.35
N VAL A 126 -5.67 -9.86 -3.15
CA VAL A 126 -7.09 -9.98 -3.54
C VAL A 126 -7.33 -11.28 -4.31
N LEU A 127 -6.47 -11.63 -5.27
CA LEU A 127 -6.51 -12.92 -5.98
C LEU A 127 -6.45 -14.09 -4.99
N PHE A 128 -5.51 -14.06 -4.03
CA PHE A 128 -5.40 -15.10 -3.01
C PHE A 128 -6.69 -15.28 -2.21
N TRP A 129 -7.37 -14.19 -1.88
CA TRP A 129 -8.65 -14.25 -1.17
C TRP A 129 -9.79 -14.74 -2.05
N ALA A 130 -9.79 -14.35 -3.32
CA ALA A 130 -10.73 -14.87 -4.31
C ALA A 130 -10.56 -16.39 -4.48
N GLU A 131 -9.32 -16.90 -4.56
CA GLU A 131 -9.01 -18.32 -4.63
C GLU A 131 -9.58 -19.07 -3.40
N ILE A 132 -9.31 -18.57 -2.18
CA ILE A 132 -9.84 -19.20 -0.95
C ILE A 132 -11.38 -19.19 -0.94
N TYR A 133 -12.00 -18.08 -1.33
CA TYR A 133 -13.45 -17.96 -1.37
C TYR A 133 -14.09 -18.91 -2.38
N HIS A 134 -13.55 -18.98 -3.60
CA HIS A 134 -14.05 -19.87 -4.65
C HIS A 134 -13.86 -21.34 -4.26
N GLN A 135 -12.69 -21.71 -3.72
CA GLN A 135 -12.43 -23.07 -3.25
C GLN A 135 -13.40 -23.50 -2.14
N ALA A 136 -13.66 -22.62 -1.16
CA ALA A 136 -14.59 -22.91 -0.07
C ALA A 136 -16.06 -23.03 -0.53
N ARG A 137 -16.37 -22.54 -1.73
CA ARG A 137 -17.70 -22.61 -2.36
C ARG A 137 -17.78 -23.61 -3.50
N SER A 138 -16.70 -24.36 -3.76
CA SER A 138 -16.58 -25.28 -4.90
C SER A 138 -16.88 -24.62 -6.26
N LEU A 139 -16.52 -23.34 -6.39
CA LEU A 139 -16.66 -22.56 -7.62
C LEU A 139 -15.40 -22.70 -8.50
N PRO A 140 -15.53 -22.51 -9.82
CA PRO A 140 -14.39 -22.56 -10.73
C PRO A 140 -13.33 -21.49 -10.38
N ILE A 141 -12.05 -21.88 -10.43
CA ILE A 141 -10.87 -21.04 -10.13
C ILE A 141 -9.97 -20.77 -11.34
N ASP A 142 -10.24 -21.44 -12.46
CA ASP A 142 -9.46 -21.43 -13.71
C ASP A 142 -9.25 -20.01 -14.26
N LYS A 143 -10.25 -19.13 -14.11
CA LYS A 143 -10.19 -17.76 -14.64
C LYS A 143 -9.50 -16.76 -13.72
N LEU A 144 -9.37 -17.04 -12.42
CA LEU A 144 -8.91 -16.04 -11.45
C LEU A 144 -7.47 -15.57 -11.71
N ARG A 145 -6.54 -16.50 -11.96
CA ARG A 145 -5.13 -16.17 -12.25
C ARG A 145 -4.96 -15.48 -13.61
N PRO A 146 -5.55 -15.98 -14.72
CA PRO A 146 -5.54 -15.24 -15.98
C PRO A 146 -6.08 -13.82 -15.85
N THR A 147 -7.18 -13.61 -15.10
CA THR A 147 -7.71 -12.26 -14.84
C THR A 147 -6.70 -11.38 -14.11
N TYR A 148 -6.02 -11.88 -13.07
CA TYR A 148 -4.96 -11.13 -12.39
C TYR A 148 -3.83 -10.71 -13.34
N PHE A 149 -3.34 -11.63 -14.17
CA PHE A 149 -2.27 -11.33 -15.13
C PHE A 149 -2.73 -10.36 -16.21
N ALA A 150 -3.95 -10.53 -16.74
CA ALA A 150 -4.54 -9.64 -17.74
C ALA A 150 -4.74 -8.22 -17.17
N SER A 151 -5.27 -8.10 -15.95
CA SER A 151 -5.44 -6.81 -15.28
C SER A 151 -4.09 -6.11 -15.05
N ASN A 152 -3.07 -6.83 -14.58
CA ASN A 152 -1.73 -6.25 -14.42
C ASN A 152 -1.14 -5.85 -15.78
N GLY A 153 -1.18 -6.72 -16.79
CA GLY A 153 -0.71 -6.39 -18.13
C GLY A 153 -1.36 -5.13 -18.69
N PHE A 154 -2.68 -5.00 -18.54
CA PHE A 154 -3.42 -3.80 -18.95
C PHE A 154 -2.98 -2.54 -18.21
N MET A 155 -2.78 -2.60 -16.89
CA MET A 155 -2.36 -1.42 -16.12
C MET A 155 -0.94 -0.96 -16.51
N TYR A 156 0.01 -1.89 -16.65
CA TYR A 156 1.39 -1.56 -17.02
C TYR A 156 1.46 -1.05 -18.46
N PHE A 157 0.71 -1.66 -19.37
CA PHE A 157 0.59 -1.20 -20.74
C PHE A 157 0.06 0.24 -20.78
N THR A 158 -1.05 0.51 -20.10
CA THR A 158 -1.64 1.85 -20.04
C THR A 158 -0.67 2.89 -19.46
N GLN A 159 0.07 2.53 -18.40
CA GLN A 159 1.06 3.43 -17.80
C GLN A 159 2.22 3.76 -18.77
N VAL A 160 2.72 2.77 -19.52
CA VAL A 160 3.75 3.01 -20.54
C VAL A 160 3.25 3.99 -21.60
N PHE A 161 1.99 3.85 -22.04
CA PHE A 161 1.37 4.80 -22.97
C PHE A 161 1.27 6.20 -22.37
N ILE A 162 0.90 6.33 -21.10
CA ILE A 162 0.85 7.61 -20.39
C ILE A 162 2.24 8.27 -20.35
N TRP A 163 3.29 7.53 -19.99
CA TRP A 163 4.66 8.05 -19.97
C TRP A 163 5.14 8.53 -21.34
N ILE A 164 4.83 7.79 -22.41
CA ILE A 164 5.13 8.19 -23.79
C ILE A 164 4.36 9.48 -24.13
N PHE A 165 3.07 9.54 -23.78
CA PHE A 165 2.24 10.72 -24.04
C PHE A 165 2.71 11.96 -23.27
N ILE A 166 3.16 11.82 -22.02
CA ILE A 166 3.79 12.91 -21.25
C ILE A 166 5.06 13.40 -21.98
N ARG A 167 5.92 12.47 -22.41
CA ARG A 167 7.15 12.80 -23.14
C ARG A 167 6.90 13.58 -24.42
N LEU A 168 5.87 13.18 -25.18
CA LEU A 168 5.54 13.78 -26.49
C LEU A 168 4.76 15.08 -26.35
N SER A 169 3.74 15.12 -25.49
CA SER A 169 2.85 16.28 -25.37
C SER A 169 3.44 17.43 -24.55
N ARG A 170 4.35 17.13 -23.60
CA ARG A 170 4.90 18.07 -22.61
C ARG A 170 3.83 18.93 -21.91
N SER A 171 2.59 18.44 -21.87
CA SER A 171 1.44 19.21 -21.38
C SER A 171 1.21 18.91 -19.90
N PRO A 172 0.86 19.91 -19.06
CA PRO A 172 0.52 19.66 -17.65
C PRO A 172 -0.73 18.77 -17.50
N VAL A 173 -1.58 18.71 -18.52
CA VAL A 173 -2.75 17.82 -18.58
C VAL A 173 -2.34 16.35 -18.53
N SER A 174 -1.25 15.98 -19.20
CA SER A 174 -0.76 14.60 -19.23
C SER A 174 -0.29 14.09 -17.85
N VAL A 175 0.30 14.96 -17.04
CA VAL A 175 0.69 14.65 -15.65
C VAL A 175 -0.55 14.48 -14.76
N LYS A 176 -1.56 15.34 -14.91
CA LYS A 176 -2.85 15.17 -14.21
C LYS A 176 -3.53 13.86 -14.57
N ALA A 177 -3.48 13.46 -15.84
CA ALA A 177 -4.03 12.19 -16.31
C ALA A 177 -3.34 10.99 -15.65
N ALA A 178 -2.02 11.03 -15.46
CA ALA A 178 -1.28 9.99 -14.74
C ALA A 178 -1.76 9.85 -13.28
N LYS A 179 -1.88 10.97 -12.55
CA LYS A 179 -2.37 10.95 -11.17
C LYS A 179 -3.80 10.42 -11.06
N LEU A 180 -4.69 10.83 -11.97
CA LEU A 180 -6.06 10.33 -12.03
C LEU A 180 -6.08 8.82 -12.32
N PHE A 181 -5.20 8.34 -13.19
CA PHE A 181 -5.05 6.91 -13.47
C PHE A 181 -4.64 6.13 -12.21
N PHE A 182 -3.63 6.59 -11.46
CA PHE A 182 -3.26 5.97 -10.17
C PHE A 182 -4.36 6.05 -9.11
N SER A 183 -5.16 7.11 -9.10
CA SER A 183 -6.34 7.24 -8.25
C SER A 183 -7.38 6.16 -8.57
N VAL A 184 -7.73 5.98 -9.85
CA VAL A 184 -8.66 4.94 -10.32
C VAL A 184 -8.13 3.53 -10.05
N MET A 185 -6.84 3.29 -10.26
CA MET A 185 -6.21 2.02 -9.89
C MET A 185 -6.38 1.74 -8.39
N SER A 186 -6.09 2.73 -7.54
CA SER A 186 -6.21 2.61 -6.09
C SER A 186 -7.64 2.30 -5.66
N PHE A 187 -8.62 3.01 -6.23
CA PHE A 187 -10.04 2.75 -5.99
C PHE A 187 -10.44 1.32 -6.39
N SER A 188 -9.94 0.83 -7.53
CA SER A 188 -10.21 -0.52 -8.03
C SER A 188 -9.68 -1.60 -7.10
N VAL A 189 -8.49 -1.40 -6.50
CA VAL A 189 -7.94 -2.32 -5.48
C VAL A 189 -8.77 -2.28 -4.20
N ALA A 190 -9.20 -1.10 -3.74
CA ALA A 190 -10.08 -0.98 -2.58
C ALA A 190 -11.39 -1.76 -2.79
N LEU A 191 -12.01 -1.63 -3.97
CA LEU A 191 -13.18 -2.43 -4.34
C LEU A 191 -12.88 -3.93 -4.35
N GLY A 192 -11.72 -4.34 -4.87
CA GLY A 192 -11.28 -5.73 -4.85
C GLY A 192 -11.23 -6.31 -3.43
N PHE A 193 -10.65 -5.57 -2.48
CA PHE A 193 -10.63 -5.94 -1.06
C PHE A 193 -12.03 -5.99 -0.45
N LEU A 194 -12.88 -4.99 -0.70
CA LEU A 194 -14.25 -4.98 -0.20
C LEU A 194 -15.06 -6.18 -0.71
N ILE A 195 -14.94 -6.50 -2.00
CA ILE A 195 -15.68 -7.60 -2.62
C ILE A 195 -15.18 -8.95 -2.11
N TYR A 196 -13.90 -9.28 -2.32
CA TYR A 196 -13.40 -10.62 -2.00
C TYR A 196 -13.07 -10.79 -0.52
N GLY A 197 -12.53 -9.76 0.13
CA GLY A 197 -12.31 -9.75 1.57
C GLY A 197 -13.61 -9.75 2.36
N GLY A 198 -14.58 -8.92 1.97
CA GLY A 198 -15.91 -8.91 2.56
C GLY A 198 -16.65 -10.25 2.39
N ARG A 199 -16.67 -10.81 1.16
CA ARG A 199 -17.27 -12.13 0.91
C ARG A 199 -16.63 -13.23 1.75
N LEU A 200 -15.29 -13.26 1.83
CA LEU A 200 -14.55 -14.22 2.64
C LEU A 200 -14.86 -14.04 4.14
N PHE A 201 -14.90 -12.79 4.64
CA PHE A 201 -15.25 -12.47 6.02
C PHE A 201 -16.66 -12.96 6.39
N PHE A 202 -17.67 -12.62 5.58
CA PHE A 202 -19.04 -13.07 5.81
C PHE A 202 -19.19 -14.59 5.74
N MET A 203 -18.50 -15.24 4.79
CA MET A 203 -18.50 -16.71 4.70
C MET A 203 -17.91 -17.35 5.96
N LEU A 204 -16.78 -16.84 6.46
CA LEU A 204 -16.14 -17.36 7.66
C LEU A 204 -17.00 -17.18 8.92
N ARG A 205 -17.83 -16.12 8.96
CA ARG A 205 -18.74 -15.80 10.07
C ARG A 205 -20.01 -16.67 10.12
N ARG A 206 -20.46 -17.25 8.98
CA ARG A 206 -21.73 -18.00 8.88
C ARG A 206 -21.74 -19.36 9.56
N PHE A 207 -20.59 -19.96 9.79
CA PHE A 207 -20.53 -21.26 10.46
C PHE A 207 -20.33 -21.07 11.97
N PRO A 208 -20.89 -21.96 12.81
CA PRO A 208 -20.76 -21.86 14.26
C PRO A 208 -19.27 -21.78 14.63
N ILE A 209 -18.91 -20.71 15.31
CA ILE A 209 -17.52 -20.36 15.62
C ILE A 209 -17.11 -21.08 16.91
N GLU A 210 -17.03 -22.42 16.84
CA GLU A 210 -16.75 -23.25 18.01
C GLU A 210 -15.25 -23.33 18.35
N SER A 211 -14.35 -22.99 17.41
CA SER A 211 -12.90 -23.09 17.61
C SER A 211 -12.17 -21.74 17.65
N ARG A 212 -11.28 -21.57 18.65
CA ARG A 212 -10.40 -20.38 18.82
C ARG A 212 -9.53 -20.11 17.57
N GLY A 213 -9.11 -21.15 16.86
CA GLY A 213 -8.32 -21.03 15.63
C GLY A 213 -9.07 -20.34 14.49
N ARG A 214 -10.39 -20.61 14.37
CA ARG A 214 -11.26 -20.02 13.36
C ARG A 214 -11.56 -18.54 13.63
N GLN A 215 -11.80 -18.17 14.89
CA GLN A 215 -11.95 -16.77 15.30
C GLN A 215 -10.75 -15.94 14.90
N LYS A 216 -9.55 -16.46 15.16
CA LYS A 216 -8.30 -15.79 14.79
C LYS A 216 -8.18 -15.59 13.28
N LYS A 217 -8.59 -16.57 12.47
CA LYS A 217 -8.56 -16.45 11.00
C LYS A 217 -9.57 -15.42 10.48
N LEU A 218 -10.76 -15.36 11.07
CA LEU A 218 -11.76 -14.34 10.76
C LEU A 218 -11.22 -12.93 11.06
N TYR A 219 -10.58 -12.75 12.22
CA TYR A 219 -9.95 -11.48 12.59
C TYR A 219 -8.81 -11.10 11.63
N GLU A 220 -7.95 -12.06 11.26
CA GLU A 220 -6.88 -11.83 10.27
C GLU A 220 -7.44 -11.30 8.94
N VAL A 221 -8.47 -11.96 8.38
CA VAL A 221 -9.09 -11.54 7.12
C VAL A 221 -9.76 -10.17 7.27
N GLY A 222 -10.57 -9.98 8.32
CA GLY A 222 -11.27 -8.72 8.56
C GLY A 222 -10.32 -7.53 8.73
N CYS A 223 -9.27 -7.67 9.54
CA CYS A 223 -8.28 -6.62 9.76
C CYS A 223 -7.49 -6.29 8.49
N VAL A 224 -6.99 -7.28 7.77
CA VAL A 224 -6.28 -7.03 6.50
C VAL A 224 -7.22 -6.36 5.50
N THR A 225 -8.51 -6.71 5.48
CA THR A 225 -9.48 -6.14 4.53
C THR A 225 -9.68 -4.68 4.84
N GLY A 226 -9.92 -4.36 6.12
CA GLY A 226 -10.13 -3.00 6.59
C GLY A 226 -8.89 -2.12 6.37
N ILE A 227 -7.70 -2.60 6.74
CA ILE A 227 -6.44 -1.87 6.58
C ILE A 227 -6.19 -1.57 5.09
N CYS A 228 -6.23 -2.59 4.22
CA CYS A 228 -5.98 -2.41 2.80
C CYS A 228 -7.03 -1.52 2.15
N CYS A 229 -8.32 -1.73 2.45
CA CYS A 229 -9.39 -0.90 1.90
C CYS A 229 -9.21 0.58 2.31
N ALA A 230 -9.00 0.86 3.59
CA ALA A 230 -8.81 2.24 4.06
C ALA A 230 -7.57 2.87 3.42
N CYS A 231 -6.45 2.15 3.41
CA CYS A 231 -5.20 2.56 2.76
C CYS A 231 -5.40 2.96 1.30
N PHE A 232 -6.01 2.09 0.49
CA PHE A 232 -6.23 2.35 -0.94
C PHE A 232 -7.28 3.44 -1.21
N LEU A 233 -8.28 3.60 -0.33
CA LEU A 233 -9.24 4.71 -0.42
C LEU A 233 -8.57 6.05 -0.11
N ILE A 234 -7.72 6.10 0.92
CA ILE A 234 -6.96 7.31 1.24
C ILE A 234 -6.01 7.65 0.09
N ARG A 235 -5.29 6.65 -0.45
CA ARG A 235 -4.44 6.83 -1.64
C ARG A 235 -5.23 7.37 -2.84
N CYS A 236 -6.39 6.79 -3.13
CA CYS A 236 -7.30 7.26 -4.17
C CYS A 236 -7.67 8.74 -3.98
N PHE A 237 -8.07 9.11 -2.76
CA PHE A 237 -8.50 10.45 -2.42
C PHE A 237 -7.36 11.48 -2.55
N VAL A 238 -6.19 11.19 -1.96
CA VAL A 238 -5.06 12.14 -2.01
C VAL A 238 -4.58 12.32 -3.46
N LEU A 239 -4.48 11.25 -4.26
CA LEU A 239 -4.11 11.36 -5.67
C LEU A 239 -5.13 12.16 -6.49
N ALA A 240 -6.43 12.04 -6.18
CA ALA A 240 -7.46 12.86 -6.82
C ALA A 240 -7.33 14.34 -6.41
N LEU A 241 -7.09 14.62 -5.12
CA LEU A 241 -6.83 15.98 -4.65
C LEU A 241 -5.61 16.61 -5.31
N ALA A 242 -4.53 15.85 -5.50
CA ALA A 242 -3.30 16.28 -6.18
C ALA A 242 -3.49 16.66 -7.67
N THR A 243 -4.66 16.38 -8.26
CA THR A 243 -5.03 16.86 -9.61
C THR A 243 -5.59 18.29 -9.60
N VAL A 244 -6.13 18.71 -8.45
CA VAL A 244 -6.81 19.99 -8.23
C VAL A 244 -5.89 20.97 -7.53
N TYR A 245 -5.22 20.52 -6.45
CA TYR A 245 -4.33 21.33 -5.62
C TYR A 245 -2.87 20.96 -5.87
N LYS A 246 -2.04 21.94 -6.22
CA LYS A 246 -0.62 21.72 -6.51
C LYS A 246 0.19 21.44 -5.24
N ASP A 247 -0.19 22.04 -4.11
CA ASP A 247 0.50 21.86 -2.82
C ASP A 247 0.21 20.49 -2.18
N ALA A 248 -0.72 19.73 -2.77
CA ALA A 248 -1.02 18.35 -2.38
C ALA A 248 -0.25 17.32 -3.23
N ASP A 249 0.74 17.77 -4.01
CA ASP A 249 1.53 16.89 -4.88
C ASP A 249 2.57 16.10 -4.08
N ILE A 250 2.50 14.78 -4.18
CA ILE A 250 3.27 13.83 -3.37
C ILE A 250 4.59 13.42 -4.06
N ASP A 251 4.72 13.75 -5.35
CA ASP A 251 5.93 13.48 -6.14
C ASP A 251 6.82 14.72 -6.25
N VAL A 252 6.61 15.70 -5.37
CA VAL A 252 7.39 16.94 -5.27
C VAL A 252 8.25 16.90 -4.01
N LEU A 253 9.54 17.23 -4.16
CA LEU A 253 10.51 17.26 -3.07
C LEU A 253 10.16 18.26 -1.97
N ASP A 254 9.47 19.33 -2.36
CA ASP A 254 9.25 20.55 -1.58
C ASP A 254 8.20 20.40 -0.46
N HIS A 255 7.56 19.23 -0.33
CA HIS A 255 6.62 18.93 0.76
C HIS A 255 7.05 17.69 1.56
N PRO A 256 8.22 17.71 2.22
CA PRO A 256 8.79 16.55 2.89
C PRO A 256 7.88 16.00 4.00
N ILE A 257 7.21 16.84 4.80
CA ILE A 257 6.31 16.34 5.86
C ILE A 257 5.08 15.67 5.25
N LEU A 258 4.49 16.26 4.20
CA LEU A 258 3.35 15.65 3.51
C LEU A 258 3.73 14.28 2.93
N ASN A 259 4.91 14.19 2.29
CA ASN A 259 5.46 12.94 1.77
C ASN A 259 5.64 11.91 2.89
N LEU A 260 6.20 12.32 4.03
CA LEU A 260 6.36 11.45 5.20
C LEU A 260 5.01 10.88 5.65
N ILE A 261 4.02 11.75 5.88
CA ILE A 261 2.68 11.35 6.35
C ILE A 261 2.04 10.39 5.35
N TYR A 262 2.07 10.74 4.06
CA TYR A 262 1.48 9.92 3.01
C TYR A 262 2.12 8.53 2.94
N TYR A 263 3.44 8.44 2.74
CA TYR A 263 4.13 7.17 2.55
C TYR A 263 4.07 6.29 3.80
N MET A 264 4.11 6.90 5.00
CA MET A 264 3.89 6.17 6.24
C MET A 264 2.48 5.57 6.29
N LEU A 265 1.45 6.37 5.99
CA LEU A 265 0.07 6.00 6.21
C LEU A 265 -0.50 5.07 5.13
N VAL A 266 -0.14 5.25 3.85
CA VAL A 266 -0.70 4.49 2.72
C VAL A 266 0.23 3.45 2.12
N GLU A 267 1.50 3.36 2.55
CA GLU A 267 2.41 2.32 2.05
C GLU A 267 3.09 1.55 3.19
N ILE A 268 3.89 2.21 4.03
CA ILE A 268 4.75 1.55 5.03
C ILE A 268 3.92 0.85 6.12
N VAL A 269 3.07 1.59 6.86
CA VAL A 269 2.30 1.04 7.97
C VAL A 269 1.34 -0.07 7.49
N PRO A 270 0.57 0.11 6.41
CA PRO A 270 -0.25 -0.98 5.86
C PRO A 270 0.58 -2.21 5.47
N SER A 271 1.73 -2.04 4.81
CA SER A 271 2.60 -3.17 4.43
C SER A 271 3.13 -3.92 5.65
N ALA A 272 3.64 -3.20 6.65
CA ALA A 272 4.14 -3.78 7.88
C ALA A 272 3.04 -4.55 8.63
N LEU A 273 1.85 -3.96 8.77
CA LEU A 273 0.72 -4.59 9.44
C LEU A 273 0.24 -5.83 8.69
N VAL A 274 0.14 -5.79 7.37
CA VAL A 274 -0.27 -6.96 6.56
C VAL A 274 0.74 -8.10 6.68
N LEU A 275 2.03 -7.80 6.55
CA LEU A 275 3.10 -8.80 6.75
C LEU A 275 3.11 -9.36 8.18
N PHE A 276 2.79 -8.54 9.17
CA PHE A 276 2.69 -8.97 10.57
C PHE A 276 1.48 -9.88 10.80
N ILE A 277 0.32 -9.53 10.28
CA ILE A 277 -0.91 -10.32 10.43
C ILE A 277 -0.76 -11.66 9.69
N LEU A 278 -0.15 -11.67 8.50
CA LEU A 278 0.05 -12.85 7.67
C LEU A 278 1.34 -13.63 7.96
N ARG A 279 2.08 -13.31 9.03
CA ARG A 279 3.39 -13.92 9.36
C ARG A 279 3.37 -15.41 9.69
N LYS A 280 2.18 -16.01 9.82
CA LYS A 280 2.06 -17.43 10.21
C LYS A 280 2.59 -18.34 9.11
N LEU A 281 3.46 -19.26 9.51
CA LEU A 281 4.03 -20.26 8.62
C LEU A 281 3.01 -21.37 8.32
N PRO A 282 3.03 -21.97 7.12
CA PRO A 282 2.27 -23.16 6.84
C PRO A 282 2.66 -24.31 7.80
N PRO A 283 1.70 -25.16 8.20
CA PRO A 283 1.99 -26.30 9.06
C PRO A 283 2.98 -27.25 8.35
N LYS A 284 3.95 -27.81 9.10
CA LYS A 284 4.75 -28.92 8.58
C LYS A 284 3.83 -30.13 8.47
N ARG A 285 3.92 -30.90 7.38
CA ARG A 285 3.36 -32.25 7.38
C ARG A 285 4.08 -33.03 8.47
N VAL A 286 3.32 -33.59 9.42
CA VAL A 286 3.80 -34.73 10.18
C VAL A 286 3.80 -35.85 9.16
N SER A 287 4.99 -36.33 8.77
CA SER A 287 5.14 -37.50 7.92
C SER A 287 4.23 -38.60 8.46
N ASP A 288 3.35 -39.12 7.59
CA ASP A 288 2.34 -40.11 7.89
C ASP A 288 2.90 -41.14 8.89
N HIS A 289 2.27 -41.25 10.07
CA HIS A 289 2.37 -42.47 10.85
C HIS A 289 1.82 -43.57 9.93
N TYR A 290 2.71 -44.31 9.28
CA TYR A 290 2.42 -45.63 8.78
C TYR A 290 1.85 -46.41 9.97
N GLN A 291 0.54 -46.51 10.08
CA GLN A 291 -0.07 -47.57 10.87
C GLN A 291 0.20 -48.84 10.06
N PRO A 292 1.04 -49.77 10.54
CA PRO A 292 1.12 -51.08 9.91
C PRO A 292 -0.27 -51.72 10.06
N ILE A 293 -0.85 -52.12 8.93
CA ILE A 293 -2.03 -52.97 8.91
C ILE A 293 -1.55 -54.32 9.47
N SER A 294 -1.91 -54.60 10.73
CA SER A 294 -1.84 -55.93 11.33
C SER A 294 -3.08 -56.72 10.96
#